data_AF-A0A3D2MN06-F1
#
_entry.id   AF-A0A3D2MN06-F1
#
_cell.length_a   1.000
_cell.length_b   1.000
_cell.length_c   1.000
_cell.angle_alpha   90.00
_cell.angle_beta   90.00
_cell.angle_gamma   90.00
#
_symmetry.space_group_name_H-M   'P 1'
#
loop_
_entity.id
_entity.type
_entity.pdbx_description
1 polymer ?
#
loop_
_entity_poly.entity_id
_entity_poly.type
_entity_poly.pdbx_seq_one_letter_code
_entity_poly.pdbx_strand_id
1 'polypeptide(L)'
;MITSNIESPSASQGRMDESHAKIADSAWKSLYKIGGVAALAEIAIIVIQAPILILYPQPTTVMGHLTQFQSNKLLGLLDLDLMLILGGAFSVLILLALYAALRRASPSLMTIALTLGLGGIALYFAVNPTFSMLYISDQYAAATTDAQRAAFLAAGEA
;
A
#
# COMPACT_ATOMS: atom_id res chain seq x y z
N MET A 1 9.01 -3.19 63.54
CA MET A 1 9.39 -4.42 62.81
C MET A 1 8.88 -4.24 61.38
N ILE A 2 9.73 -3.76 60.47
CA ILE A 2 9.36 -3.52 59.06
C ILE A 2 9.89 -4.71 58.27
N THR A 3 8.99 -5.58 57.80
CA THR A 3 9.32 -6.68 56.91
C THR A 3 9.59 -6.12 55.52
N SER A 4 10.85 -5.88 55.19
CA SER A 4 11.28 -5.62 53.81
C SER A 4 11.05 -6.91 53.01
N ASN A 5 9.97 -6.92 52.22
CA ASN A 5 9.63 -8.02 51.33
C ASN A 5 10.63 -8.02 50.15
N ILE A 6 11.74 -8.74 50.29
CA ILE A 6 12.72 -8.93 49.22
C ILE A 6 12.11 -9.97 48.27
N GLU A 7 11.36 -9.51 47.25
CA GLU A 7 10.99 -10.37 46.12
C GLU A 7 12.28 -10.92 45.49
N SER A 8 12.45 -12.24 45.47
CA SER A 8 13.62 -12.90 44.92
C SER A 8 13.84 -12.50 43.45
N PRO A 9 15.07 -12.11 43.02
CA PRO A 9 15.35 -11.65 41.65
C PRO A 9 14.91 -12.62 40.55
N SER A 10 14.89 -13.92 40.85
CA SER A 10 14.44 -14.97 39.93
C SER A 10 12.93 -14.94 39.66
N ALA A 11 12.11 -14.55 40.63
CA ALA A 11 10.66 -14.46 40.49
C ALA A 11 10.26 -13.23 39.66
N SER A 12 10.96 -12.11 39.83
CA SER A 12 10.79 -10.92 38.98
C SER A 12 11.24 -11.19 37.53
N GLN A 13 12.35 -11.91 37.34
CA GLN A 13 12.85 -12.29 36.01
C GLN A 13 11.84 -13.18 35.25
N GLY A 14 11.35 -14.25 35.89
CA GLY A 14 10.35 -15.14 35.27
C GLY A 14 9.05 -14.42 34.91
N ARG A 15 8.59 -13.49 35.77
CA ARG A 15 7.38 -12.69 35.49
C ARG A 15 7.57 -11.70 34.33
N MET A 16 8.78 -11.16 34.15
CA MET A 16 9.11 -10.32 32.99
C MET A 16 9.19 -11.13 31.70
N ASP A 17 9.81 -12.30 31.72
CA ASP A 17 9.95 -13.17 30.55
C ASP A 17 8.59 -13.71 30.06
N GLU A 18 7.71 -14.11 30.97
CA GLU A 18 6.33 -14.50 30.66
C GLU A 18 5.51 -13.34 30.06
N SER A 19 5.67 -12.13 30.61
CA SER A 19 5.03 -10.93 30.08
C SER A 19 5.50 -10.62 28.65
N HIS A 20 6.81 -10.69 28.38
CA HIS A 20 7.36 -10.49 27.05
C HIS A 20 6.89 -11.54 26.04
N ALA A 21 6.86 -12.82 26.44
CA ALA A 21 6.37 -13.91 25.60
C ALA A 21 4.88 -13.72 25.25
N LYS A 22 4.06 -13.29 26.22
CA LYS A 22 2.64 -13.02 26.01
C LYS A 22 2.39 -11.81 25.09
N ILE A 23 3.20 -10.75 25.24
CA ILE A 23 3.15 -9.59 24.34
C ILE A 23 3.53 -10.00 22.91
N ALA A 24 4.58 -10.79 22.75
CA ALA A 24 5.01 -11.28 21.45
C ALA A 24 3.93 -12.14 20.77
N ASP A 25 3.34 -13.10 21.48
CA ASP A 25 2.25 -13.94 20.96
C ASP A 25 1.02 -13.12 20.55
N SER A 26 0.65 -12.13 21.37
CA SER A 26 -0.43 -11.19 21.06
C SER A 26 -0.13 -10.33 19.83
N ALA A 27 1.13 -9.89 19.65
CA ALA A 27 1.54 -9.08 18.51
C ALA A 27 1.44 -9.88 17.19
N TRP A 28 1.90 -11.14 17.17
CA TRP A 28 1.77 -12.01 16.00
C TRP A 28 0.30 -12.29 15.66
N LYS A 29 -0.53 -12.53 16.68
CA LYS A 29 -1.98 -12.72 16.50
C LYS A 29 -2.66 -11.48 15.91
N SER A 30 -2.25 -10.28 16.32
CA SER A 30 -2.75 -9.02 15.73
C SER A 30 -2.31 -8.88 14.28
N LEU A 31 -1.06 -9.20 13.97
CA LEU A 31 -0.53 -9.12 12.61
C LEU A 31 -1.27 -10.06 11.64
N TYR A 32 -1.59 -11.29 12.07
CA TYR A 32 -2.39 -12.21 11.26
C TYR A 32 -3.80 -11.69 10.98
N LYS A 33 -4.45 -11.07 11.97
CA LYS A 33 -5.76 -10.45 11.78
C LYS A 33 -5.69 -9.29 10.80
N ILE A 34 -4.71 -8.40 10.97
CA ILE A 34 -4.52 -7.24 10.09
C ILE A 34 -4.25 -7.70 8.66
N GLY A 35 -3.36 -8.67 8.46
CA GLY A 35 -3.07 -9.23 7.14
C GLY A 35 -4.29 -9.92 6.51
N GLY A 36 -5.08 -10.66 7.28
CA GLY A 36 -6.31 -11.28 6.80
C GLY A 36 -7.38 -10.26 6.39
N VAL A 37 -7.57 -9.20 7.19
CA VAL A 37 -8.47 -8.10 6.85
C VAL A 37 -7.98 -7.35 5.62
N ALA A 38 -6.67 -7.12 5.50
CA ALA A 38 -6.06 -6.49 4.32
C ALA A 38 -6.30 -7.33 3.05
N ALA A 39 -6.15 -8.65 3.12
CA ALA A 39 -6.43 -9.54 1.99
C ALA A 39 -7.90 -9.49 1.56
N LEU A 40 -8.83 -9.49 2.51
CA LEU A 40 -10.26 -9.35 2.21
C LEU A 40 -10.58 -7.97 1.61
N ALA A 41 -9.94 -6.91 2.12
CA ALA A 41 -10.09 -5.56 1.60
C ALA A 41 -9.56 -5.43 0.16
N GLU A 42 -8.43 -6.08 -0.15
CA GLU A 42 -7.87 -6.13 -1.51
C GLU A 42 -8.81 -6.85 -2.49
N ILE A 43 -9.41 -7.98 -2.08
CA ILE A 43 -10.44 -8.66 -2.87
C ILE A 43 -11.65 -7.76 -3.10
N ALA A 44 -12.13 -7.09 -2.04
CA ALA A 44 -13.26 -6.17 -2.14
C ALA A 44 -12.96 -5.01 -3.11
N ILE A 45 -11.74 -4.47 -3.06
CA ILE A 45 -11.28 -3.45 -4.01
C ILE A 45 -11.39 -3.96 -5.44
N ILE A 46 -10.88 -5.15 -5.76
CA ILE A 46 -10.93 -5.73 -7.11
C ILE A 46 -12.38 -5.89 -7.59
N VAL A 47 -13.25 -6.42 -6.72
CA VAL A 47 -14.68 -6.63 -7.03
C VAL A 47 -15.41 -5.32 -7.28
N ILE A 48 -15.06 -4.25 -6.56
CA ILE A 48 -15.64 -2.91 -6.74
C ILE A 48 -15.07 -2.23 -7.99
N GLN A 49 -13.78 -2.41 -8.28
CA GLN A 49 -13.10 -1.80 -9.43
C GLN A 49 -13.62 -2.35 -10.77
N ALA A 50 -13.85 -3.66 -10.86
CA ALA A 50 -14.28 -4.31 -12.10
C ALA A 50 -15.52 -3.66 -12.76
N PRO A 51 -16.66 -3.44 -12.07
CA PRO A 51 -17.80 -2.76 -12.67
C PRO A 51 -17.54 -1.28 -12.98
N ILE A 52 -16.69 -0.60 -12.20
CA ILE A 52 -16.34 0.81 -12.47
C ILE A 52 -15.62 0.92 -13.81
N LEU A 53 -14.61 0.08 -14.06
CA LEU A 53 -13.88 0.07 -15.34
C LEU A 53 -14.75 -0.35 -16.54
N ILE A 54 -15.78 -1.17 -16.31
CA ILE A 54 -16.75 -1.54 -17.36
C ILE A 54 -17.68 -0.37 -17.70
N LEU A 55 -18.16 0.35 -16.68
CA LEU A 55 -19.10 1.47 -16.87
C LEU A 55 -18.40 2.77 -17.31
N TYR A 56 -17.15 2.95 -16.87
CA TYR A 56 -16.30 4.11 -17.15
C TYR A 56 -14.96 3.58 -17.69
N PRO A 57 -14.89 3.22 -18.99
CA PRO A 57 -13.66 2.73 -19.58
C PRO A 57 -12.59 3.82 -19.55
N GLN A 58 -11.39 3.46 -19.09
CA GLN A 58 -10.25 4.35 -19.05
C GLN A 58 -9.98 4.94 -20.44
N PRO A 59 -9.71 6.25 -20.55
CA PRO A 59 -9.35 6.87 -21.81
C PRO A 59 -8.09 6.22 -22.38
N THR A 60 -8.10 5.87 -23.66
CA THR A 60 -6.92 5.30 -24.34
C THR A 60 -5.96 6.37 -24.88
N THR A 61 -6.24 7.64 -24.60
CA THR A 61 -5.46 8.79 -25.11
C THR A 61 -5.08 9.72 -23.97
N VAL A 62 -3.91 10.35 -24.08
CA VAL A 62 -3.39 11.33 -23.12
C VAL A 62 -4.37 12.50 -22.96
N MET A 63 -4.93 12.99 -24.06
CA MET A 63 -5.98 14.03 -24.04
C MET A 63 -7.23 13.57 -23.29
N GLY A 64 -7.61 12.31 -23.42
CA GLY A 64 -8.72 11.71 -22.67
C GLY A 64 -8.46 11.70 -21.16
N HIS A 65 -7.26 11.32 -20.72
CA HIS A 65 -6.90 11.40 -19.30
C HIS A 65 -6.85 12.84 -18.78
N LEU A 66 -6.28 13.77 -19.55
CA LEU A 66 -6.22 15.19 -19.21
C LEU A 66 -7.61 15.79 -19.01
N THR A 67 -8.53 15.52 -19.94
CA THR A 67 -9.92 16.00 -19.86
C THR A 67 -10.68 15.36 -18.71
N GLN A 68 -10.43 14.08 -18.40
CA GLN A 68 -11.04 13.41 -17.26
C GLN A 68 -10.58 13.99 -15.92
N PHE A 69 -9.27 14.22 -15.75
CA PHE A 69 -8.72 14.90 -14.56
C PHE A 69 -9.28 16.31 -14.39
N GLN A 70 -9.50 17.04 -15.49
CA GLN A 70 -10.12 18.38 -15.46
C GLN A 70 -11.60 18.34 -15.10
N SER A 71 -12.34 17.32 -15.55
CA SER A 71 -13.78 17.20 -15.23
C SER A 71 -13.99 16.80 -13.77
N ASN A 72 -13.22 15.84 -13.27
CA ASN A 72 -13.32 15.32 -11.90
C ASN A 72 -11.97 14.75 -11.47
N LYS A 73 -11.18 15.55 -10.75
CA LYS A 73 -9.87 15.13 -10.21
C LYS A 73 -9.95 13.83 -9.40
N LEU A 74 -11.00 13.67 -8.58
CA LEU A 74 -11.23 12.46 -7.79
C LEU A 74 -11.51 11.24 -8.67
N LEU A 75 -12.28 11.40 -9.76
CA LEU A 75 -12.57 10.31 -10.69
C LEU A 75 -11.32 9.96 -11.49
N GLY A 76 -10.54 10.94 -11.95
CA GLY A 76 -9.25 10.69 -12.62
C GLY A 76 -8.25 9.95 -11.73
N LEU A 77 -8.17 10.30 -10.44
CA LEU A 77 -7.27 9.63 -9.50
C LEU A 77 -7.74 8.22 -9.13
N LEU A 78 -9.06 8.05 -8.97
CA LEU A 78 -9.69 6.75 -8.72
C LEU A 78 -9.56 5.81 -9.92
N ASP A 79 -9.67 6.36 -11.13
CA ASP A 79 -9.64 5.62 -12.39
C ASP A 79 -8.22 5.22 -12.78
N LEU A 80 -7.19 6.01 -12.46
CA LEU A 80 -5.82 5.70 -12.84
C LEU A 80 -5.08 4.82 -11.83
N ASP A 81 -5.02 5.14 -10.53
CA ASP A 81 -4.17 4.34 -9.62
C ASP A 81 -4.43 4.45 -8.09
N LEU A 82 -5.36 5.27 -7.60
CA LEU A 82 -5.54 5.42 -6.14
C LEU A 82 -5.87 4.08 -5.45
N MET A 83 -6.72 3.29 -6.10
CA MET A 83 -7.12 1.97 -5.63
C MET A 83 -5.95 0.98 -5.64
N LEU A 84 -5.01 1.16 -6.57
CA LEU A 84 -3.84 0.33 -6.79
C LEU A 84 -2.71 0.67 -5.81
N ILE A 85 -2.59 1.95 -5.44
CA ILE A 85 -1.77 2.43 -4.31
C ILE A 85 -2.24 1.83 -2.98
N LEU A 86 -3.57 1.83 -2.74
CA LEU A 86 -4.15 1.18 -1.57
C LEU A 86 -3.91 -0.33 -1.58
N GLY A 87 -4.05 -0.97 -2.75
CA GLY A 87 -3.69 -2.38 -2.96
C GLY A 87 -2.23 -2.66 -2.58
N GLY A 88 -1.29 -1.83 -3.02
CA GLY A 88 0.13 -1.92 -2.63
C GLY A 88 0.34 -1.87 -1.11
N ALA A 89 -0.34 -0.96 -0.42
CA ALA A 89 -0.25 -0.86 1.05
C ALA A 89 -0.83 -2.11 1.75
N PHE A 90 -1.95 -2.65 1.27
CA PHE A 90 -2.51 -3.91 1.79
C PHE A 90 -1.60 -5.10 1.49
N SER A 91 -1.04 -5.17 0.30
CA SER A 91 -0.04 -6.18 -0.09
C SER A 91 1.16 -6.20 0.86
N VAL A 92 1.67 -5.05 1.33
CA VAL A 92 2.72 -5.00 2.37
C VAL A 92 2.26 -5.69 3.66
N LEU A 93 1.06 -5.40 4.14
CA LEU A 93 0.51 -5.99 5.37
C LEU A 93 0.33 -7.51 5.22
N ILE A 94 -0.11 -7.96 4.04
CA ILE A 94 -0.29 -9.36 3.71
C ILE A 94 1.05 -10.09 3.67
N LEU A 95 2.07 -9.52 3.02
CA LEU A 95 3.43 -10.08 2.97
C LEU A 95 4.05 -10.19 4.37
N LEU A 96 3.86 -9.20 5.23
CA LEU A 96 4.33 -9.23 6.62
C LEU A 96 3.60 -10.32 7.43
N ALA A 97 2.29 -10.47 7.26
CA ALA A 97 1.52 -11.53 7.91
C ALA A 97 1.90 -12.93 7.41
N LEU A 98 2.15 -13.08 6.11
CA LEU A 98 2.63 -14.33 5.51
C LEU A 98 4.03 -14.69 6.01
N TYR A 99 4.96 -13.72 6.03
CA TYR A 99 6.28 -13.91 6.60
C TYR A 99 6.19 -14.38 8.05
N ALA A 100 5.38 -13.70 8.85
CA ALA A 100 5.13 -14.07 10.25
C ALA A 100 4.58 -15.49 10.41
N ALA A 101 3.70 -15.94 9.52
CA ALA A 101 3.04 -17.23 9.60
C ALA A 101 3.96 -18.38 9.16
N LEU A 102 4.75 -18.16 8.11
CA LEU A 102 5.54 -19.22 7.47
C LEU A 102 7.03 -19.19 7.81
N ARG A 103 7.55 -18.16 8.48
CA ARG A 103 8.99 -18.07 8.82
C ARG A 103 9.52 -19.24 9.63
N ARG A 104 8.67 -19.96 10.37
CA ARG A 104 9.06 -21.16 11.14
C ARG A 104 9.24 -22.39 10.25
N ALA A 105 8.60 -22.42 9.08
CA ALA A 105 8.69 -23.53 8.13
C ALA A 105 9.88 -23.36 7.17
N SER A 106 10.08 -22.17 6.62
CA SER A 106 11.15 -21.90 5.66
C SER A 106 11.64 -20.43 5.72
N PRO A 107 12.49 -20.08 6.71
CA PRO A 107 12.89 -18.69 6.94
C PRO A 107 13.61 -18.07 5.74
N SER A 108 14.46 -18.82 5.04
CA SER A 108 15.18 -18.34 3.86
C SER A 108 14.23 -18.00 2.70
N LEU A 109 13.31 -18.91 2.38
CA LEU A 109 12.35 -18.70 1.29
C LEU A 109 11.40 -17.53 1.60
N MET A 110 10.93 -17.42 2.84
CA MET A 110 10.07 -16.30 3.24
C MET A 110 10.80 -14.96 3.21
N THR A 111 12.09 -14.92 3.53
CA THR A 111 12.89 -13.68 3.45
C THR A 111 13.10 -13.27 1.98
N ILE A 112 13.33 -14.22 1.08
CA ILE A 112 13.41 -13.97 -0.36
C ILE A 112 12.06 -13.44 -0.87
N ALA A 113 10.97 -14.13 -0.55
CA ALA A 113 9.62 -13.73 -0.95
C ALA A 113 9.26 -12.32 -0.45
N LEU A 114 9.58 -12.00 0.81
CA LEU A 114 9.33 -10.68 1.39
C LEU A 114 10.16 -9.61 0.68
N THR A 115 11.44 -9.85 0.45
CA THR A 115 12.34 -8.89 -0.22
C THR A 115 11.88 -8.61 -1.65
N LEU A 116 11.56 -9.66 -2.41
CA LEU A 116 11.07 -9.52 -3.78
C LEU A 116 9.69 -8.86 -3.83
N GLY A 117 8.79 -9.22 -2.91
CA GLY A 117 7.46 -8.62 -2.83
C GLY A 117 7.52 -7.13 -2.51
N LEU A 118 8.30 -6.74 -1.49
CA LEU A 118 8.50 -5.32 -1.15
C LEU A 118 9.23 -4.57 -2.26
N GLY A 119 10.24 -5.19 -2.89
CA GLY A 119 10.94 -4.62 -4.03
C GLY A 119 10.02 -4.39 -5.23
N GLY A 120 9.13 -5.34 -5.53
CA GLY A 120 8.12 -5.21 -6.58
C GLY A 120 7.12 -4.08 -6.30
N ILE A 121 6.65 -3.97 -5.06
CA ILE A 121 5.75 -2.88 -4.63
C ILE A 121 6.47 -1.52 -4.77
N ALA A 122 7.70 -1.41 -4.28
CA ALA A 122 8.48 -0.19 -4.37
C ALA A 122 8.76 0.21 -5.83
N LEU A 123 9.11 -0.76 -6.67
CA LEU A 123 9.31 -0.54 -8.10
C LEU A 123 8.03 -0.08 -8.77
N TYR A 124 6.89 -0.70 -8.46
CA TYR A 124 5.58 -0.30 -8.96
C TYR A 124 5.30 1.18 -8.63
N PHE A 125 5.49 1.60 -7.38
CA PHE A 125 5.34 3.01 -6.99
C PHE A 125 6.31 3.95 -7.73
N ALA A 126 7.53 3.49 -8.01
CA ALA A 126 8.55 4.29 -8.68
C ALA A 126 8.27 4.49 -10.18
N VAL A 127 7.69 3.49 -10.86
CA VAL A 127 7.39 3.55 -12.30
C VAL A 127 5.99 4.09 -12.60
N ASN A 128 5.14 4.23 -11.58
CA ASN A 128 3.77 4.63 -11.77
C ASN A 128 3.65 6.10 -12.25
N PRO A 129 3.14 6.36 -13.47
CA PRO A 129 3.09 7.71 -14.03
C PRO A 129 1.96 8.58 -13.48
N THR A 130 1.08 8.06 -12.62
CA THR A 130 -0.15 8.76 -12.21
C THR A 130 0.10 10.12 -11.57
N PHE A 131 1.12 10.23 -10.71
CA PHE A 131 1.47 11.53 -10.11
C PHE A 131 2.06 12.50 -11.13
N SER A 132 2.85 12.00 -12.09
CA SER A 132 3.39 12.79 -13.19
C SER A 132 2.28 13.29 -14.12
N MET A 133 1.31 12.44 -14.48
CA MET A 133 0.14 12.80 -15.28
C MET A 133 -0.76 13.81 -14.59
N LEU A 134 -0.99 13.68 -13.27
CA LEU A 134 -1.73 14.67 -12.49
C LEU A 134 -1.03 16.04 -12.52
N TYR A 135 0.28 16.05 -12.31
CA TYR A 135 1.09 17.27 -12.38
C TYR A 135 1.02 17.92 -13.77
N ILE A 136 1.18 17.13 -14.84
CA ILE A 136 1.06 17.61 -16.23
C ILE A 136 -0.35 18.16 -16.49
N SER A 137 -1.40 17.53 -15.96
CA SER A 137 -2.78 18.00 -16.09
C SER A 137 -3.00 19.37 -15.46
N ASP A 138 -2.48 19.58 -14.24
CA ASP A 138 -2.57 20.86 -13.55
C ASP A 138 -1.82 21.97 -14.31
N GLN A 139 -0.64 21.66 -14.83
CA GLN A 139 0.14 22.62 -15.62
C GLN A 139 -0.50 22.93 -16.98
N TYR A 140 -1.08 21.92 -17.64
CA TYR A 140 -1.85 22.10 -18.87
C TYR A 140 -3.07 23.00 -18.64
N ALA A 141 -3.76 22.86 -17.49
CA ALA A 141 -4.91 23.71 -17.13
C ALA A 141 -4.50 25.15 -16.80
N ALA A 142 -3.35 25.35 -16.17
CA ALA A 142 -2.82 26.67 -15.83
C ALA A 142 -2.20 27.42 -17.02
N ALA A 143 -1.87 26.71 -18.10
CA ALA A 143 -1.23 27.29 -19.28
C ALA A 143 -2.12 28.33 -19.99
N THR A 144 -1.57 29.54 -20.17
CA THR A 144 -2.24 30.68 -20.79
C THR A 144 -1.95 30.82 -22.29
N THR A 145 -1.09 29.97 -22.84
CA THR A 145 -0.72 29.99 -24.27
C THR A 145 -0.83 28.60 -24.89
N ASP A 146 -1.16 28.55 -26.19
CA ASP A 146 -1.28 27.30 -26.93
C ASP A 146 0.07 26.57 -27.04
N ALA A 147 1.17 27.31 -27.12
CA ALA A 147 2.52 26.74 -27.13
C ALA A 147 2.85 26.01 -25.82
N GLN A 148 2.45 26.56 -24.66
CA GLN A 148 2.63 25.89 -23.36
C GLN A 148 1.75 24.63 -23.26
N ARG A 149 0.49 24.69 -23.71
CA ARG A 149 -0.40 23.51 -23.73
C ARG A 149 0.14 22.38 -24.60
N ALA A 150 0.66 22.72 -25.78
CA ALA A 150 1.28 21.74 -26.68
C ALA A 150 2.52 21.07 -26.04
N ALA A 151 3.34 21.82 -25.30
CA ALA A 151 4.51 21.26 -24.60
C ALA A 151 4.11 20.27 -23.50
N PHE A 152 3.08 20.57 -22.70
CA PHE A 152 2.59 19.65 -21.66
C PHE A 152 1.90 18.41 -22.25
N LEU A 153 1.20 18.56 -23.38
CA LEU A 153 0.64 17.41 -24.09
C LEU A 153 1.73 16.47 -24.59
N ALA A 154 2.76 17.01 -25.24
CA ALA A 154 3.90 16.22 -25.72
C ALA A 154 4.66 15.54 -24.57
N ALA A 155 4.76 16.19 -23.40
CA ALA A 155 5.35 15.59 -22.20
C ALA A 155 4.52 14.43 -21.63
N GLY A 156 3.20 14.42 -21.85
CA GLY A 156 2.33 13.31 -21.45
C GLY A 156 2.34 12.13 -22.43
N GLU A 157 2.79 12.34 -23.67
CA GLU A 157 2.89 11.31 -24.73
C GLU A 157 4.27 10.61 -24.78
N ALA A 158 5.27 11.16 -24.10
CA ALA A 158 6.65 10.66 -24.06
C ALA A 158 6.85 9.55 -23.02
#